data_AF-A0A2V4H3J6-F1
#
_entry.id   AF-A0A2V4H3J6-F1
#
_cell.length_a   1.000
_cell.length_b   1.000
_cell.length_c   1.000
_cell.angle_alpha   90.00
_cell.angle_beta   90.00
_cell.angle_gamma   90.00
#
_symmetry.space_group_name_H-M   'P 1'
#
loop_
_entity.id
_entity.type
_entity.pdbx_description
1 polymer ?
#
loop_
_entity_poly.entity_id
_entity_poly.type
_entity_poly.pdbx_seq_one_letter_code
_entity_poly.pdbx_strand_id
1 'polypeptide(L)'
;MGLLDNVKKMVKKEATETPQQTSDDQKQVQAIHVTNGVDPKVIDAMNERMTKIENDLGKINGEIEGQKKTLNDIKNDLEGIKENVKMVVSLYELVSRDFNPFMDKTPEEIRGITDALADQVNNVKKLVEAAIKDLRELYGVPDIDQFIQMEEKE
;
A
#
# COMPACT_ATOMS: atom_id res chain seq x y z
N MET A 1 -35.78 34.01 12.35
CA MET A 1 -37.23 34.27 12.36
C MET A 1 -37.44 35.69 11.87
N GLY A 2 -38.22 36.04 10.86
CA GLY A 2 -38.99 35.31 9.86
C GLY A 2 -39.31 36.33 8.76
N LEU A 3 -39.26 35.92 7.49
CA LEU A 3 -39.55 36.77 6.32
C LEU A 3 -40.68 36.13 5.49
N LEU A 4 -41.70 35.61 6.18
CA LEU A 4 -42.86 34.93 5.58
C LEU A 4 -44.18 35.63 5.93
N ASP A 5 -44.20 36.97 6.00
CA ASP A 5 -45.39 37.70 6.49
C ASP A 5 -46.11 38.59 5.45
N ASN A 6 -45.71 38.56 4.17
CA ASN A 6 -46.31 39.43 3.14
C ASN A 6 -47.07 38.75 2.00
N VAL A 7 -47.37 37.44 2.09
CA VAL A 7 -48.04 36.69 0.99
C VAL A 7 -49.54 36.45 1.27
N LYS A 8 -50.18 37.18 2.20
CA LYS A 8 -51.56 36.88 2.64
C LYS A 8 -52.60 37.98 2.44
N LYS A 9 -52.49 38.79 1.40
CA LYS A 9 -53.58 39.68 0.96
C LYS A 9 -53.58 39.88 -0.55
N MET A 10 -54.32 39.05 -1.28
CA MET A 10 -55.03 39.44 -2.52
C MET A 10 -55.84 38.26 -3.05
N VAL A 11 -57.04 38.03 -2.47
CA VAL A 11 -58.14 37.31 -3.11
C VAL A 11 -59.46 37.97 -2.69
N LYS A 12 -60.11 38.68 -3.63
CA LYS A 12 -61.57 38.94 -3.80
C LYS A 12 -61.73 39.97 -4.95
N LYS A 13 -62.38 39.63 -6.08
CA LYS A 13 -63.82 39.89 -6.43
C LYS A 13 -64.17 41.38 -6.35
N GLU A 14 -64.80 42.10 -7.29
CA GLU A 14 -65.83 41.82 -8.31
C GLU A 14 -65.91 43.04 -9.29
N ALA A 15 -66.21 42.82 -10.58
CA ALA A 15 -67.36 43.35 -11.35
C ALA A 15 -67.33 44.79 -11.94
N THR A 16 -67.34 44.84 -13.29
CA THR A 16 -68.15 45.67 -14.23
C THR A 16 -68.16 47.21 -14.14
N GLU A 17 -67.74 47.89 -15.21
CA GLU A 17 -68.54 48.85 -16.00
C GLU A 17 -67.75 49.46 -17.17
N THR A 18 -68.40 49.59 -18.34
CA THR A 18 -67.93 50.29 -19.54
C THR A 18 -68.92 51.43 -19.81
N PRO A 19 -68.47 52.59 -20.32
CA PRO A 19 -68.93 52.95 -21.67
C PRO A 19 -67.88 53.65 -22.58
N GLN A 20 -68.09 53.47 -23.89
CA GLN A 20 -67.54 54.17 -25.07
C GLN A 20 -67.54 55.71 -24.93
N GLN A 21 -66.85 56.58 -25.68
CA GLN A 21 -66.39 56.68 -27.08
C GLN A 21 -65.52 57.98 -27.14
N THR A 22 -64.46 58.15 -27.94
CA THR A 22 -64.38 58.85 -29.26
C THR A 22 -62.88 59.01 -29.58
N SER A 23 -62.36 58.47 -30.69
CA SER A 23 -62.12 59.11 -32.00
C SER A 23 -60.82 59.92 -32.14
N ASP A 24 -59.98 59.41 -33.05
CA ASP A 24 -59.10 60.07 -34.01
C ASP A 24 -57.66 60.51 -33.68
N ASP A 25 -56.87 60.29 -34.74
CA ASP A 25 -55.53 60.79 -35.09
C ASP A 25 -54.27 60.07 -34.59
N GLN A 26 -53.95 59.05 -35.39
CA GLN A 26 -52.63 58.76 -35.97
C GLN A 26 -51.52 59.79 -35.67
N LYS A 27 -50.62 59.41 -34.77
CA LYS A 27 -49.18 59.65 -34.94
C LYS A 27 -48.44 58.39 -34.57
N GLN A 28 -47.94 57.71 -35.60
CA GLN A 28 -46.88 56.72 -35.46
C GLN A 28 -45.69 57.40 -34.80
N VAL A 29 -45.52 57.18 -33.50
CA VAL A 29 -44.23 57.34 -32.85
C VAL A 29 -43.73 55.91 -32.68
N GLN A 30 -42.87 55.47 -33.60
CA GLN A 30 -41.97 54.35 -33.34
C GLN A 30 -41.07 54.80 -32.18
N ALA A 31 -41.55 54.61 -30.96
CA ALA A 31 -40.67 54.55 -29.82
C ALA A 31 -39.93 53.22 -29.95
N ILE A 32 -38.69 53.33 -30.39
CA ILE A 32 -37.67 52.28 -30.30
C ILE A 32 -37.75 51.74 -28.88
N HIS A 33 -38.34 50.56 -28.70
CA HIS A 33 -38.12 49.79 -27.48
C HIS A 33 -36.65 49.40 -27.53
N VAL A 34 -35.82 50.19 -26.85
CA VAL A 34 -34.51 49.72 -26.40
C VAL A 34 -34.82 48.63 -25.39
N THR A 35 -35.01 47.40 -25.87
CA THR A 35 -35.01 46.22 -25.02
C THR A 35 -33.59 46.06 -24.50
N ASN A 36 -33.30 46.70 -23.37
CA ASN A 36 -32.26 46.25 -22.43
C ASN A 36 -32.73 44.95 -21.72
N GLY A 37 -33.40 44.06 -22.45
CA GLY A 37 -33.81 42.75 -22.02
C GLY A 37 -33.02 41.76 -22.87
N VAL A 38 -32.22 40.93 -22.21
CA VAL A 38 -31.57 39.79 -22.85
C VAL A 38 -32.62 39.01 -23.64
N ASP A 39 -32.33 38.68 -24.90
CA ASP A 39 -33.23 37.91 -25.76
C ASP A 39 -33.63 36.60 -25.03
N PRO A 40 -34.93 36.31 -24.85
CA PRO A 40 -35.39 35.08 -24.21
C PRO A 40 -34.74 33.81 -24.76
N LYS A 41 -34.42 33.76 -26.06
CA LYS A 41 -33.72 32.62 -26.66
C LYS A 41 -32.29 32.46 -26.15
N VAL A 42 -31.63 33.56 -25.81
CA VAL A 42 -30.30 33.55 -25.19
C VAL A 42 -30.39 33.02 -23.76
N ILE A 43 -31.43 33.40 -23.01
CA ILE A 43 -31.69 32.87 -21.67
C ILE A 43 -31.99 31.37 -21.72
N ASP A 44 -32.82 30.91 -22.66
CA ASP A 44 -33.13 29.48 -22.82
C ASP A 44 -31.88 28.67 -23.20
N ALA A 45 -31.07 29.17 -24.14
CA ALA A 45 -29.80 28.53 -24.50
C ALA A 45 -28.79 28.52 -23.33
N MET A 46 -28.79 29.55 -22.49
CA MET A 46 -27.96 29.58 -21.28
C MET A 46 -28.45 28.56 -20.24
N ASN A 47 -29.76 28.41 -20.04
CA ASN A 47 -30.33 27.43 -19.13
C ASN A 47 -30.02 26.00 -19.57
N GLU A 48 -30.17 25.67 -20.86
CA GLU A 48 -29.80 24.35 -21.38
C GLU A 48 -28.31 24.05 -21.17
N ARG A 49 -27.44 25.03 -21.42
CA ARG A 49 -25.99 24.89 -21.16
C ARG A 49 -25.70 24.71 -19.67
N MET A 50 -26.40 25.42 -18.80
CA MET A 50 -26.25 25.31 -17.35
C MET A 50 -26.66 23.94 -16.86
N THR A 51 -27.81 23.42 -17.30
CA THR A 51 -28.27 22.06 -17.00
C THR A 51 -27.30 21.00 -17.51
N LYS A 52 -26.71 21.19 -18.70
CA LYS A 52 -25.68 20.27 -19.21
C LYS A 52 -24.43 20.29 -18.33
N ILE A 53 -23.96 21.46 -17.93
CA ILE A 53 -22.81 21.62 -17.03
C ILE A 53 -23.09 20.96 -15.68
N GLU A 54 -24.27 21.16 -15.09
CA GLU A 54 -24.66 20.52 -13.83
C GLU A 54 -24.63 19.00 -13.92
N ASN A 55 -25.14 18.44 -15.01
CA ASN A 55 -25.09 16.98 -15.24
C ASN A 55 -23.67 16.47 -15.42
N ASP A 56 -22.83 17.18 -16.17
CA ASP A 56 -21.43 16.79 -16.38
C ASP A 56 -20.62 16.90 -15.06
N LEU A 57 -20.87 17.93 -14.24
CA LEU A 57 -20.30 18.04 -12.90
C LEU A 57 -20.73 16.89 -11.98
N GLY A 58 -22.00 16.48 -12.04
CA GLY A 58 -22.50 15.32 -11.30
C GLY A 58 -21.77 14.03 -11.66
N LYS A 59 -21.53 13.80 -12.97
CA LYS A 59 -20.76 12.64 -13.45
C LYS A 59 -19.30 12.68 -12.98
N ILE A 60 -18.65 13.83 -13.15
CA ILE A 60 -17.26 14.03 -12.71
C ILE A 60 -17.13 13.77 -11.20
N ASN A 61 -18.08 14.24 -10.40
CA ASN A 61 -18.05 13.99 -8.96
C ASN A 61 -18.17 12.50 -8.62
N GLY A 62 -19.04 11.76 -9.33
CA GLY A 62 -19.14 10.30 -9.20
C GLY A 62 -17.85 9.58 -9.61
N GLU A 63 -17.21 10.01 -10.70
CA GLU A 63 -15.92 9.46 -11.14
C GLU A 63 -14.81 9.73 -10.11
N ILE A 64 -14.77 10.92 -9.52
CA ILE A 64 -13.81 11.28 -8.47
C ILE A 64 -14.01 10.40 -7.23
N GLU A 65 -15.26 10.17 -6.81
CA GLU A 65 -15.56 9.26 -5.70
C GLU A 65 -15.13 7.83 -6.00
N GLY A 66 -15.38 7.36 -7.22
CA GLY A 66 -14.90 6.05 -7.70
C GLY A 66 -13.38 5.94 -7.65
N GLN A 67 -12.66 6.95 -8.16
CA GLN A 67 -11.20 6.99 -8.13
C GLN A 67 -10.64 7.02 -6.70
N LYS A 68 -11.28 7.78 -5.78
CA LYS A 68 -10.89 7.77 -4.36
C LYS A 68 -10.99 6.39 -3.74
N LYS A 69 -12.05 5.65 -4.06
CA LYS A 69 -12.21 4.26 -3.60
C LYS A 69 -11.10 3.37 -4.14
N THR A 70 -10.85 3.42 -5.45
CA THR A 70 -9.76 2.65 -6.07
C THR A 70 -8.39 2.98 -5.46
N LEU A 71 -8.12 4.25 -5.16
CA LEU A 71 -6.87 4.64 -4.50
C LEU A 71 -6.75 4.07 -3.08
N ASN A 72 -7.84 4.01 -2.32
CA ASN A 72 -7.84 3.38 -1.01
C ASN A 72 -7.61 1.87 -1.11
N ASP A 73 -8.22 1.21 -2.08
CA ASP A 73 -8.01 -0.22 -2.32
C ASP A 73 -6.53 -0.50 -2.67
N ILE A 74 -5.95 0.27 -3.59
CA ILE A 74 -4.52 0.19 -3.95
C ILE A 74 -3.62 0.42 -2.73
N LYS A 75 -3.97 1.38 -1.86
CA LYS A 75 -3.21 1.64 -0.63
C LYS A 75 -3.21 0.41 0.28
N ASN A 76 -4.36 -0.22 0.47
CA ASN A 76 -4.48 -1.42 1.29
C ASN A 76 -3.68 -2.59 0.69
N ASP A 77 -3.75 -2.78 -0.62
CA ASP A 77 -2.95 -3.79 -1.33
C ASP A 77 -1.45 -3.55 -1.15
N LEU A 78 -1.02 -2.29 -1.24
CA LEU A 78 0.38 -1.91 -1.05
C LEU A 78 0.86 -2.18 0.40
N GLU A 79 0.00 -1.95 1.39
CA GLU A 79 0.28 -2.30 2.78
C GLU A 79 0.43 -3.82 2.96
N GLY A 80 -0.43 -4.61 2.31
CA GLY A 80 -0.33 -6.08 2.28
C GLY A 80 0.97 -6.56 1.62
N ILE A 81 1.33 -6.00 0.47
CA ILE A 81 2.60 -6.32 -0.23
C ILE A 81 3.80 -5.99 0.66
N LYS A 82 3.79 -4.83 1.33
CA LYS A 82 4.86 -4.43 2.24
C LYS A 82 5.06 -5.46 3.35
N GLU A 83 3.99 -5.98 3.93
CA GLU A 83 4.09 -7.00 4.98
C GLU A 83 4.59 -8.34 4.45
N ASN A 84 4.11 -8.76 3.27
CA ASN A 84 4.61 -9.97 2.60
C ASN A 84 6.11 -9.88 2.30
N VAL A 85 6.59 -8.72 1.83
CA VAL A 85 8.02 -8.51 1.56
C VAL A 85 8.84 -8.62 2.84
N LYS A 86 8.39 -8.04 3.96
CA LYS A 86 9.08 -8.21 5.25
C LYS A 86 9.17 -9.68 5.65
N MET A 87 8.07 -10.43 5.52
CA MET A 87 8.04 -11.85 5.84
C MET A 87 9.04 -12.64 4.99
N VAL A 88 9.08 -12.38 3.68
CA VAL A 88 10.05 -13.03 2.77
C VAL A 88 11.49 -12.70 3.16
N VAL A 89 11.78 -11.45 3.51
CA VAL A 89 13.12 -11.05 3.98
C VAL A 89 13.48 -11.78 5.27
N SER A 90 12.58 -11.83 6.26
CA SER A 90 12.83 -12.57 7.50
C SER A 90 13.03 -14.06 7.27
N LEU A 91 12.28 -14.68 6.36
CA LEU A 91 12.48 -16.08 5.97
C LEU A 91 13.83 -16.27 5.28
N TYR A 92 14.22 -15.35 4.40
CA TYR A 92 15.53 -15.38 3.76
C TYR A 92 16.66 -15.26 4.79
N GLU A 93 16.56 -14.36 5.77
CA GLU A 93 17.54 -14.22 6.85
C GLU A 93 17.63 -15.51 7.68
N LEU A 94 16.50 -16.11 8.03
CA LEU A 94 16.45 -17.37 8.79
C LEU A 94 17.14 -18.51 8.02
N VAL A 95 16.74 -18.73 6.77
CA VAL A 95 17.31 -19.78 5.91
C VAL A 95 18.79 -19.51 5.63
N SER A 96 19.17 -18.25 5.41
CA SER A 96 20.56 -17.87 5.15
C SER A 96 21.45 -18.13 6.35
N ARG A 97 20.94 -17.92 7.58
CA ARG A 97 21.67 -18.24 8.80
C ARG A 97 21.87 -19.74 8.97
N ASP A 98 20.87 -20.54 8.64
CA ASP A 98 20.95 -22.00 8.73
C ASP A 98 21.92 -22.60 7.69
N PHE A 99 21.99 -22.02 6.48
CA PHE A 99 22.89 -22.50 5.42
C PHE A 99 24.31 -21.94 5.49
N ASN A 100 24.45 -20.69 5.93
CA ASN A 100 25.74 -20.03 6.06
C ASN A 100 25.86 -19.42 7.46
N PRO A 101 26.43 -20.16 8.43
CA PRO A 101 26.60 -19.68 9.80
C PRO A 101 27.57 -18.51 9.92
N PHE A 102 28.23 -18.13 8.82
CA PHE A 102 29.17 -17.02 8.75
C PHE A 102 28.60 -15.77 8.06
N MET A 103 27.30 -15.72 7.72
CA MET A 103 26.68 -14.54 7.11
C MET A 103 26.91 -13.25 7.91
N ASP A 104 26.85 -13.34 9.24
CA ASP A 104 27.00 -12.21 10.15
C ASP A 104 28.44 -12.09 10.70
N LYS A 105 29.41 -12.81 10.11
CA LYS A 105 30.80 -12.88 10.59
C LYS A 105 31.77 -12.21 9.64
N THR A 106 32.68 -11.40 10.19
CA THR A 106 33.79 -10.85 9.39
C THR A 106 34.83 -11.93 9.09
N PRO A 107 35.65 -11.78 8.04
CA PRO A 107 36.75 -12.70 7.77
C PRO A 107 37.70 -12.90 8.96
N GLU A 108 37.93 -11.85 9.75
CA GLU A 108 38.76 -11.89 10.96
C GLU A 108 38.11 -12.74 12.07
N GLU A 109 36.79 -12.63 12.28
CA GLU A 109 36.07 -13.49 13.23
C GLU A 109 36.11 -14.95 12.79
N ILE A 110 35.90 -15.22 11.50
CA ILE A 110 35.99 -16.58 10.93
C ILE A 110 37.39 -17.15 11.13
N ARG A 111 38.43 -16.34 10.91
CA ARG A 111 39.82 -16.73 11.16
C ARG A 111 40.04 -17.06 12.63
N GLY A 112 39.55 -16.22 13.56
CA GLY A 112 39.66 -16.50 15.00
C GLY A 112 38.96 -17.80 15.41
N ILE A 113 37.78 -18.09 14.86
CA ILE A 113 37.08 -19.38 15.07
C ILE A 113 37.91 -20.54 14.51
N THR A 114 38.50 -20.36 13.32
CA THR A 114 39.33 -21.38 12.66
C THR A 114 40.59 -21.67 13.47
N ASP A 115 41.27 -20.65 13.97
CA ASP A 115 42.48 -20.78 14.79
C ASP A 115 42.16 -21.49 16.11
N ALA A 116 41.07 -21.11 16.78
CA ALA A 116 40.62 -21.78 18.01
C ALA A 116 40.25 -23.25 17.78
N LEU A 117 39.58 -23.57 16.67
CA LEU A 117 39.25 -24.95 16.31
C LEU A 117 40.52 -25.77 16.04
N ALA A 118 41.50 -25.19 15.35
CA ALA A 118 42.79 -25.84 15.10
C ALA A 118 43.52 -26.19 16.42
N ASP A 119 43.51 -25.27 17.39
CA ASP A 119 44.09 -25.51 18.71
C ASP A 119 43.37 -26.64 19.46
N GLN A 120 42.04 -26.66 19.43
CA GLN A 120 41.25 -27.72 20.04
C GLN A 120 41.54 -29.08 19.40
N VAL A 121 41.60 -29.16 18.07
CA VAL A 121 41.94 -30.40 17.34
C VAL A 121 43.35 -30.87 17.70
N ASN A 122 44.32 -29.97 17.76
CA ASN A 122 45.68 -30.29 18.17
C ASN A 122 45.75 -30.79 19.61
N ASN A 123 44.95 -30.23 20.52
CA ASN A 123 44.87 -30.68 21.89
C ASN A 123 44.26 -32.09 21.99
N VAL A 124 43.16 -32.34 21.27
CA VAL A 124 42.54 -33.68 21.19
C VAL A 124 43.54 -34.69 20.64
N LYS A 125 44.28 -34.34 19.58
CA LYS A 125 45.33 -35.21 19.02
C LYS A 125 46.37 -35.59 20.08
N LYS A 126 46.88 -34.63 20.86
CA LYS A 126 47.85 -34.90 21.93
C LYS A 126 47.28 -35.82 23.01
N LEU A 127 46.02 -35.61 23.41
CA LEU A 127 45.34 -36.47 24.38
C LEU A 127 45.17 -37.89 23.86
N VAL A 128 44.83 -38.04 22.58
CA VAL A 128 44.74 -39.36 21.91
C VAL A 128 46.10 -40.03 21.84
N GLU A 129 47.16 -39.30 21.47
CA GLU A 129 48.53 -39.83 21.42
C GLU A 129 49.02 -40.27 22.82
N ALA A 130 48.71 -39.50 23.86
CA ALA A 130 49.00 -39.86 25.25
C ALA A 130 48.24 -41.12 25.66
N ALA A 131 46.93 -41.19 25.39
CA ALA A 131 46.14 -42.38 25.68
C ALA A 131 46.65 -43.62 24.94
N ILE A 132 47.07 -43.50 23.67
CA ILE A 132 47.69 -44.60 22.91
C ILE A 132 49.01 -45.03 23.56
N LYS A 133 49.83 -44.09 24.01
CA LYS A 133 51.09 -44.39 24.71
C LYS A 133 50.83 -45.14 26.00
N ASP A 134 49.89 -44.65 26.82
CA ASP A 134 49.51 -45.27 28.09
C ASP A 134 48.97 -46.68 27.86
N LEU A 135 48.13 -46.90 26.84
CA LEU A 135 47.64 -48.23 26.47
C LEU A 135 48.78 -49.16 26.03
N ARG A 136 49.77 -48.68 25.27
CA ARG A 136 50.95 -49.47 24.89
C ARG A 136 51.82 -49.83 26.09
N GLU A 137 51.91 -48.96 27.08
CA GLU A 137 52.62 -49.26 28.33
C GLU A 137 51.85 -50.28 29.19
N LEU A 138 50.52 -50.14 29.27
CA LEU A 138 49.67 -50.97 30.11
C LEU A 138 49.49 -52.40 29.56
N TYR A 139 49.31 -52.52 28.25
CA TYR A 139 49.09 -53.80 27.57
C TYR A 139 50.35 -54.37 26.93
N GLY A 140 51.46 -53.63 27.00
CA GLY A 140 52.69 -53.96 26.29
C GLY A 140 52.55 -53.80 24.77
N VAL A 141 53.69 -53.80 24.08
CA VAL A 141 53.71 -54.26 22.69
C VAL A 141 53.48 -55.76 22.77
N PRO A 142 52.57 -56.39 21.99
CA PRO A 142 52.55 -57.84 21.88
C PRO A 142 53.97 -58.26 21.51
N ASP A 143 54.63 -58.98 22.41
CA ASP A 143 55.94 -59.54 22.12
C ASP A 143 55.68 -60.67 21.14
N ILE A 144 55.70 -60.33 19.84
CA ILE A 144 55.36 -61.25 18.76
C ILE A 144 56.25 -62.51 18.88
N ASP A 145 57.47 -62.36 19.39
CA ASP A 145 58.39 -63.45 19.67
C ASP A 145 57.89 -64.40 20.78
N GLN A 146 57.14 -63.92 21.77
CA GLN A 146 56.51 -64.78 22.79
C GLN A 146 55.29 -65.53 22.23
N PHE A 147 54.55 -64.91 21.31
CA PHE A 147 53.43 -65.57 20.63
C PHE A 147 53.91 -66.66 19.66
N ILE A 148 54.97 -66.39 18.89
CA ILE A 148 55.57 -67.36 17.96
C ILE A 148 56.15 -68.56 18.74
N GLN A 149 56.81 -68.34 19.87
CA GLN A 149 57.33 -69.43 20.71
C GLN A 149 56.24 -70.27 21.40
N MET A 150 55.03 -69.72 21.57
CA MET A 150 53.88 -70.48 22.08
C MET A 150 53.24 -71.34 20.97
N GLU A 151 53.16 -70.85 19.73
CA GLU A 151 52.65 -71.64 18.59
C GLU A 151 53.62 -72.75 18.15
N GLU A 152 54.95 -72.57 18.26
CA GLU A 152 55.92 -73.62 17.89
C GLU A 152 56.01 -74.79 18.92
N LYS A 153 55.28 -74.71 20.04
CA LYS A 153 55.28 -75.74 21.09
C LYS A 153 53.99 -76.59 21.16
N GLU A 154 53.02 -76.36 20.29
CA GLU A 154 51.90 -77.29 20.03
C GLU A 154 52.22 -78.22 18.84
#